data_AF-A0A1H1FAI6-F1
#
_entry.id   AF-A0A1H1FAI6-F1
#
_cell.length_a   1.000
_cell.length_b   1.000
_cell.length_c   1.000
_cell.angle_alpha   90.00
_cell.angle_beta   90.00
_cell.angle_gamma   90.00
#
_symmetry.space_group_name_H-M   'P 1'
#
loop_
_entity.id
_entity.type
_entity.pdbx_description
1 polymer ?
#
loop_
_entity_poly.entity_id
_entity_poly.type
_entity_poly.pdbx_seq_one_letter_code
_entity_poly.pdbx_strand_id
1 'polypeptide(L)'
;MSEAATNNGDDEIVTVNFKVKRSFLDEIEDTWQGRGFNSRSEFIRYTLRDAVEHPTFDRDELVALLQAEEDVREQRTMSSQEVREQFGTDNANE
;
A
#
# COMPACT_ATOMS: atom_id res chain seq x y z
N MET A 1 16.24 16.72 -23.01
CA MET A 1 15.34 17.12 -21.90
C MET A 1 13.95 16.71 -22.31
N SER A 2 13.40 15.65 -21.71
CA SER A 2 12.06 15.18 -22.05
C SER A 2 11.04 16.02 -21.30
N GLU A 3 10.24 16.80 -22.03
CA GLU A 3 9.02 17.38 -21.50
C GLU A 3 8.02 16.24 -21.25
N ALA A 4 7.82 15.89 -19.99
CA ALA A 4 6.71 15.04 -19.59
C ALA A 4 5.43 15.87 -19.66
N ALA A 5 4.53 15.50 -20.57
CA ALA A 5 3.23 16.11 -20.77
C ALA A 5 2.41 16.05 -19.46
N THR A 6 2.06 17.21 -18.91
CA THR A 6 1.09 17.31 -17.82
C THR A 6 -0.31 17.28 -18.44
N ASN A 7 -1.03 16.20 -18.17
CA ASN A 7 -2.41 15.96 -18.59
C ASN A 7 -3.35 17.09 -18.10
N ASN A 8 -4.14 17.64 -19.03
CA ASN A 8 -5.09 18.74 -18.81
C ASN A 8 -6.35 18.25 -18.07
N GLY A 9 -6.29 18.27 -16.75
CA GLY A 9 -7.43 18.23 -15.84
C GLY A 9 -6.91 18.85 -14.55
N ASP A 10 -7.03 20.17 -14.43
CA ASP A 10 -6.27 21.00 -13.49
C ASP A 10 -6.77 20.75 -12.05
N ASP A 11 -6.35 19.63 -11.46
CA ASP A 11 -6.50 19.37 -10.04
C ASP A 11 -5.69 20.44 -9.31
N GLU A 12 -6.40 21.31 -8.59
CA GLU A 12 -5.81 22.42 -7.86
C GLU A 12 -4.73 21.91 -6.90
N ILE A 13 -3.49 22.36 -7.12
CA ILE A 13 -2.37 22.02 -6.22
C ILE A 13 -2.49 22.88 -4.96
N VAL A 14 -3.01 22.27 -3.89
CA VAL A 14 -3.10 22.91 -2.57
C VAL A 14 -1.84 22.62 -1.75
N THR A 15 -1.36 23.64 -1.02
CA THR A 15 -0.23 23.48 -0.10
C THR A 15 -0.71 22.99 1.27
N VAL A 16 -0.10 21.92 1.78
CA VAL A 16 -0.35 21.42 3.14
C VAL A 16 0.85 21.72 4.03
N ASN A 17 0.60 22.27 5.22
CA ASN A 17 1.62 22.59 6.22
C ASN A 17 1.59 21.59 7.37
N PHE A 18 2.76 21.04 7.73
CA PHE A 18 2.89 20.05 8.80
C PHE A 18 3.85 20.52 9.88
N LYS A 19 3.61 20.10 11.12
CA LYS A 19 4.57 20.21 12.22
C LYS A 19 5.13 18.82 12.50
N VAL A 20 6.45 18.70 12.52
CA VAL A 20 7.17 17.46 12.83
C VAL A 20 8.25 17.73 13.86
N LYS A 21 8.70 16.68 14.57
CA LYS A 21 9.89 16.77 15.42
C LYS A 21 11.11 17.00 14.54
N ARG A 22 12.08 17.79 15.02
CA ARG A 22 13.33 18.04 14.28
C ARG A 22 14.08 16.75 13.94
N SER A 23 14.18 15.81 14.89
CA SER A 23 14.83 14.52 14.65
C SER A 23 14.21 13.75 13.47
N PHE A 24 12.88 13.79 13.35
CA PHE A 24 12.19 13.12 12.25
C PHE A 24 12.37 13.86 10.92
N LEU A 25 12.51 15.19 10.95
CA LEU A 25 12.85 15.94 9.74
C LEU A 25 14.23 15.54 9.22
N ASP A 26 15.21 15.37 10.12
CA ASP A 26 16.56 14.94 9.74
C ASP A 26 16.53 13.53 9.09
N GLU A 27 15.75 12.59 9.65
CA GLU A 27 15.54 11.27 9.06
C GLU A 27 14.89 11.33 7.66
N ILE A 28 13.95 12.26 7.45
CA ILE A 28 13.34 12.48 6.13
C ILE A 28 14.40 12.96 5.13
N GLU A 29 15.24 13.93 5.52
CA GLU A 29 16.29 14.50 4.65
C GLU A 29 17.26 13.43 4.14
N ASP A 30 17.70 12.53 5.01
CA ASP A 30 18.58 11.42 4.63
C ASP A 30 17.87 10.41 3.70
N THR A 31 16.59 10.14 3.97
CA THR A 31 15.82 9.11 3.26
C THR A 31 15.50 9.52 1.82
N TRP A 32 15.01 10.75 1.59
CA TRP A 32 14.55 11.13 0.25
C TRP A 32 15.70 11.22 -0.76
N GLN A 33 16.86 11.70 -0.31
CA GLN A 33 18.08 11.76 -1.12
C GLN A 33 18.59 10.35 -1.43
N GLY A 34 18.67 9.48 -0.43
CA GLY A 34 19.10 8.09 -0.60
C GLY A 34 18.19 7.27 -1.54
N ARG A 35 16.92 7.66 -1.67
CA ARG A 35 15.95 7.05 -2.59
C ARG A 35 15.90 7.71 -3.97
N GLY A 36 16.69 8.76 -4.22
CA GLY A 36 16.84 9.38 -5.55
C GLY A 36 15.70 10.32 -5.96
N PHE A 37 14.91 10.84 -5.02
CA PHE A 37 13.90 11.86 -5.33
C PHE A 37 14.57 13.20 -5.68
N ASN A 38 13.92 14.04 -6.49
CA ASN A 38 14.48 15.34 -6.87
C ASN A 38 14.23 16.42 -5.81
N SER A 39 13.27 16.19 -4.92
CA SER A 39 12.98 17.07 -3.79
C SER A 39 12.30 16.33 -2.65
N ARG A 40 12.46 16.87 -1.44
CA ARG A 40 11.70 16.44 -0.26
C ARG A 40 10.19 16.48 -0.48
N SER A 41 9.68 17.51 -1.14
CA SER A 41 8.23 17.66 -1.40
C SER A 41 7.70 16.60 -2.37
N GLU A 42 8.53 16.11 -3.29
CA GLU A 42 8.18 14.98 -4.16
C GLU A 42 8.10 13.68 -3.35
N PHE A 43 9.10 13.40 -2.50
CA PHE A 43 9.10 12.24 -1.62
C PHE A 43 7.90 12.21 -0.67
N ILE A 44 7.58 13.35 -0.03
CA ILE A 44 6.41 13.45 0.87
C ILE A 44 5.11 13.18 0.11
N ARG A 45 4.93 13.79 -1.07
CA ARG A 45 3.73 13.56 -1.90
C ARG A 45 3.62 12.12 -2.37
N TYR A 46 4.73 11.52 -2.79
CA TYR A 46 4.79 10.10 -3.18
C TYR A 46 4.38 9.20 -2.00
N THR A 47 4.96 9.40 -0.82
CA THR A 47 4.68 8.58 0.36
C THR A 47 3.23 8.72 0.82
N LEU A 48 2.68 9.94 0.81
CA LEU A 48 1.27 10.16 1.13
C LEU A 48 0.32 9.52 0.11
N ARG A 49 0.66 9.60 -1.18
CA ARG A 49 -0.12 8.96 -2.24
C ARG A 49 -0.09 7.45 -2.10
N ASP A 50 1.07 6.86 -1.93
CA ASP A 50 1.26 5.42 -1.75
C ASP A 50 0.46 4.91 -0.54
N ALA A 51 0.52 5.61 0.59
CA ALA A 51 -0.27 5.24 1.77
C ALA A 51 -1.80 5.29 1.55
N VAL A 52 -2.28 6.07 0.58
CA VAL A 52 -3.71 6.21 0.25
C VAL A 52 -4.13 5.23 -0.86
N GLU A 53 -3.32 5.10 -1.92
CA GLU A 53 -3.62 4.26 -3.09
C GLU A 53 -3.25 2.78 -2.84
N HIS A 54 -2.27 2.55 -1.97
CA HIS A 54 -1.72 1.24 -1.63
C HIS A 54 -1.52 1.14 -0.11
N PRO A 55 -2.59 1.20 0.70
CA PRO A 55 -2.46 1.10 2.15
C PRO A 55 -1.71 -0.19 2.49
N THR A 56 -0.49 -0.06 3.00
CA THR A 56 0.24 -1.20 3.58
C THR A 56 -0.58 -1.73 4.74
N PHE A 57 -0.82 -3.05 4.76
CA PHE A 57 -1.37 -3.83 5.89
C PHE A 57 -2.17 -2.99 6.89
N ASP A 58 -3.44 -2.75 6.59
CA ASP A 58 -4.29 -2.01 7.51
C ASP A 58 -4.72 -2.87 8.72
N ARG A 59 -5.40 -2.24 9.68
CA ARG A 59 -5.84 -2.93 10.90
C ARG A 59 -6.78 -4.10 10.58
N ASP A 60 -7.63 -3.98 9.56
CA ASP A 60 -8.61 -4.99 9.21
C ASP A 60 -7.91 -6.18 8.54
N GLU A 61 -6.89 -5.93 7.72
CA GLU A 61 -6.02 -6.97 7.17
C GLU A 61 -5.25 -7.72 8.28
N LEU A 62 -4.74 -7.01 9.30
CA LEU A 62 -4.10 -7.66 10.46
C LEU A 62 -5.10 -8.53 11.24
N VAL A 63 -6.33 -8.03 11.46
CA VAL A 63 -7.39 -8.79 12.12
C VAL A 63 -7.75 -10.04 11.30
N ALA A 64 -7.85 -9.91 9.98
CA ALA A 64 -8.13 -11.04 9.09
C ALA A 64 -7.02 -12.11 9.15
N LEU A 65 -5.74 -11.71 9.18
CA LEU A 65 -4.64 -12.66 9.39
C LEU A 65 -4.72 -13.38 10.74
N LEU A 66 -5.03 -12.66 11.82
CA LEU A 66 -5.15 -13.26 13.15
C LEU A 66 -6.32 -14.24 13.24
N GLN A 67 -7.45 -13.92 12.60
CA GLN A 67 -8.59 -14.82 12.47
C GLN A 67 -8.23 -16.07 11.67
N ALA A 68 -7.54 -15.90 10.53
CA ALA A 68 -7.09 -17.03 9.71
C ALA A 68 -6.15 -17.97 10.49
N GLU A 69 -5.23 -17.42 11.29
CA GLU A 69 -4.34 -18.22 12.15
C GLU A 69 -5.13 -19.00 13.22
N GLU A 70 -6.13 -18.38 13.83
CA GLU A 70 -7.02 -19.07 14.79
C GLU A 70 -7.83 -20.18 14.12
N ASP A 71 -8.35 -19.94 12.92
CA ASP A 71 -9.06 -20.95 12.14
C ASP A 71 -8.16 -22.14 11.77
N VAL A 72 -6.89 -21.89 11.44
CA VAL A 72 -5.89 -22.95 11.22
C VAL A 72 -5.66 -23.74 12.50
N ARG A 73 -5.43 -23.06 13.64
CA ARG A 73 -5.19 -23.69 14.94
C ARG A 73 -6.37 -24.56 15.39
N GLU A 74 -7.59 -24.10 15.14
CA GLU A 74 -8.82 -24.79 15.52
C GLU A 74 -9.32 -25.79 14.47
N GLN A 75 -8.55 -26.02 13.40
CA GLN A 75 -8.90 -26.93 12.31
C GLN A 75 -10.25 -26.57 11.67
N ARG A 76 -10.58 -25.27 11.59
CA ARG A 76 -11.77 -24.72 10.92
C ARG A 76 -11.51 -24.36 9.46
N THR A 77 -10.35 -24.76 8.92
CA THR A 77 -9.99 -24.59 7.51
C THR A 77 -10.30 -25.85 6.70
N MET A 78 -10.40 -25.70 5.38
CA MET A 78 -10.61 -26.80 4.43
C MET A 78 -9.48 -26.85 3.41
N SER A 79 -9.17 -28.05 2.91
CA SER A 79 -8.13 -28.22 1.91
C SER A 79 -8.54 -27.63 0.58
N SER A 80 -7.55 -27.27 -0.24
CA SER A 80 -7.80 -26.73 -1.57
C SER A 80 -8.54 -27.72 -2.50
N GLN A 81 -8.43 -29.03 -2.25
CA GLN A 81 -9.19 -30.05 -2.98
C GLN A 81 -10.66 -30.04 -2.57
N GLU A 82 -10.95 -30.04 -1.26
CA GLU A 82 -12.32 -29.97 -0.73
C GLU A 82 -13.05 -28.71 -1.20
N VAL A 83 -12.36 -27.57 -1.25
CA VAL A 83 -12.90 -26.31 -1.81
C VAL A 83 -13.28 -26.48 -3.27
N ARG A 84 -12.39 -27.07 -4.09
CA ARG A 84 -12.65 -27.21 -5.53
C ARG A 84 -13.79 -28.17 -5.84
N GLU A 85 -13.88 -29.27 -5.09
CA GLU A 85 -14.98 -30.23 -5.17
C GLU A 85 -16.31 -29.59 -4.74
N GLN A 86 -16.32 -28.81 -3.65
CA GLN A 86 -17.53 -28.18 -3.11
C GLN A 86 -18.05 -27.03 -3.98
N PHE A 87 -17.16 -26.20 -4.53
CA PHE A 87 -17.52 -25.00 -5.29
C PHE A 87 -17.43 -25.19 -6.81
N GLY A 88 -17.11 -26.40 -7.29
CA GLY A 88 -17.14 -26.76 -8.71
C GLY A 88 -16.08 -26.04 -9.56
N THR A 89 -14.95 -25.65 -8.98
CA THR A 89 -13.87 -24.92 -9.69
C THR A 89 -12.83 -25.84 -10.32
N ASP A 90 -13.03 -27.16 -10.27
CA ASP A 90 -12.16 -28.16 -10.90
C ASP A 90 -12.21 -28.18 -12.44
N ASN A 91 -13.14 -27.45 -13.07
CA ASN A 91 -13.28 -27.40 -14.53
C ASN A 91 -12.87 -26.04 -15.12
N ALA A 92 -11.57 -25.85 -15.30
CA ALA A 92 -11.01 -24.92 -16.27
C ALA A 92 -10.28 -25.72 -17.36
N ASN A 93 -11.05 -26.43 -18.17
CA ASN A 93 -10.63 -27.02 -19.45
C ASN A 93 -11.88 -27.28 -20.31
N GLU A 94 -12.32 -26.26 -21.05
CA GLU A 94 -13.03 -26.39 -22.34
C GLU A 94 -12.58 -25.26 -23.27
#